data_AF-A0A0K2VMT0-F1
#
_entry.id   AF-A0A0K2VMT0-F1
#
_cell.length_a   1.000
_cell.length_b   1.000
_cell.length_c   1.000
_cell.angle_alpha   90.00
_cell.angle_beta   90.00
_cell.angle_gamma   90.00
#
_symmetry.space_group_name_H-M   'P 1'
#
loop_
_entity.id
_entity.type
_entity.pdbx_description
1 polymer ?
#
loop_
_entity_poly.entity_id
_entity_poly.type
_entity_poly.pdbx_seq_one_letter_code
_entity_poly.pdbx_strand_id
1 'polypeptide(L)'
;MSRIMLQLVRLPDWDRRLARLVSSIGVEPGIWGQSDCLMTAAAGIEAVTGVDIMKPWRGRYKSEAGAARLMRKEGCESVEDVLGTFFGLPEVGRLLAMRGDVGVVESGGQLCCGFICDRGFLVRTETGRILLPQTAIKTAFKVG
;
A
#
# COMPACT_ATOMS: atom_id res chain seq x y z
N MET A 1 13.40 -6.73 -17.73
CA MET A 1 12.29 -7.38 -17.01
C MET A 1 11.02 -6.71 -17.47
N SER A 2 10.10 -7.45 -18.08
CA SER A 2 8.93 -6.87 -18.76
C SER A 2 8.06 -6.13 -17.74
N ARG A 3 7.97 -4.80 -17.86
CA ARG A 3 7.05 -3.94 -17.09
C ARG A 3 5.63 -4.36 -17.45
N ILE A 4 5.00 -5.18 -16.62
CA ILE A 4 3.56 -5.43 -16.74
C ILE A 4 2.89 -4.20 -16.16
N MET A 5 2.35 -3.33 -17.02
CA MET A 5 1.40 -2.32 -16.58
C MET A 5 0.15 -3.06 -16.10
N LEU A 6 -0.01 -3.18 -14.79
CA LEU A 6 -1.19 -3.81 -14.19
C LEU A 6 -2.41 -2.95 -14.52
N GLN A 7 -3.24 -3.41 -15.45
CA GLN A 7 -4.53 -2.78 -15.69
C GLN A 7 -5.50 -3.22 -14.59
N LEU A 8 -5.57 -2.41 -13.53
CA LEU A 8 -6.47 -2.61 -12.42
C LEU A 8 -7.84 -2.00 -12.73
N VAL A 9 -8.91 -2.67 -12.30
CA VAL A 9 -10.29 -2.20 -12.44
C VAL A 9 -10.95 -2.31 -11.07
N ARG A 10 -11.67 -1.26 -10.65
CA ARG A 10 -12.42 -1.31 -9.38
C ARG A 10 -13.61 -2.26 -9.50
N LEU A 11 -13.75 -3.17 -8.55
CA LEU A 11 -14.89 -4.08 -8.47
C LEU A 11 -16.18 -3.32 -8.13
N PRO A 12 -17.37 -3.74 -8.60
CA PRO A 12 -18.62 -3.03 -8.30
C PRO A 12 -18.93 -2.86 -6.79
N ASP A 13 -18.40 -3.74 -5.94
CA ASP A 13 -18.58 -3.73 -4.48
C ASP A 13 -17.30 -3.34 -3.72
N TRP A 14 -16.34 -2.68 -4.39
CA TRP A 14 -15.03 -2.31 -3.85
C TRP A 14 -15.11 -1.54 -2.53
N ASP A 15 -16.10 -0.66 -2.40
CA ASP A 15 -16.30 0.23 -1.27
C ASP A 15 -16.64 -0.57 0.00
N ARG A 16 -17.52 -1.56 -0.11
CA ARG A 16 -17.90 -2.47 0.98
C ARG A 16 -16.76 -3.40 1.36
N ARG A 17 -15.98 -3.87 0.38
CA ARG A 17 -14.78 -4.69 0.61
C ARG A 17 -13.72 -3.92 1.39
N LEU A 18 -13.43 -2.69 0.97
CA LEU A 18 -12.48 -1.82 1.63
C LEU A 18 -12.93 -1.47 3.06
N ALA A 19 -14.22 -1.16 3.27
CA ALA A 19 -14.74 -0.88 4.61
C ALA A 19 -14.60 -2.08 5.57
N ARG A 20 -14.83 -3.31 5.07
CA ARG A 20 -14.59 -4.55 5.83
C ARG A 20 -13.11 -4.71 6.20
N LEU A 21 -12.20 -4.49 5.26
CA LEU A 21 -10.76 -4.52 5.52
C LEU A 21 -10.34 -3.49 6.58
N VAL A 22 -10.81 -2.24 6.47
CA VAL A 22 -10.50 -1.18 7.44
C VAL A 22 -10.94 -1.58 8.85
N SER A 23 -12.08 -2.25 8.96
CA SER A 23 -12.61 -2.73 10.24
C SER A 23 -11.84 -3.92 10.81
N SER A 24 -11.23 -4.75 9.96
CA SER A 24 -10.39 -5.89 10.39
C SER A 24 -8.96 -5.48 10.74
N ILE A 25 -8.50 -4.30 10.31
CA ILE A 25 -7.18 -3.77 10.66
C ILE A 25 -7.23 -3.25 12.11
N GLY A 26 -6.80 -4.11 13.03
CA GLY A 26 -6.66 -3.80 14.45
C GLY A 26 -5.61 -2.73 14.75
N VAL A 27 -5.48 -2.34 16.02
CA VAL A 27 -4.53 -1.29 16.46
C VAL A 27 -3.12 -1.82 16.73
N GLU A 28 -2.95 -3.13 16.65
CA GLU A 28 -1.71 -3.83 16.93
C GLU A 28 -0.63 -3.53 15.88
N PRO A 29 0.66 -3.67 16.24
CA PRO A 29 1.78 -3.61 15.31
C PRO A 29 1.61 -4.44 14.04
N GLY A 30 2.17 -3.93 12.94
CA GLY A 30 2.35 -4.71 11.72
C GLY A 30 3.34 -5.86 11.92
N ILE A 31 3.11 -6.96 11.21
CA ILE A 31 4.01 -8.10 11.15
C ILE A 31 4.68 -8.11 9.79
N TRP A 32 6.02 -8.03 9.77
CA TRP A 32 6.81 -8.10 8.53
C TRP A 32 6.48 -9.35 7.71
N GLY A 33 6.13 -9.14 6.44
CA GLY A 33 5.77 -10.17 5.48
C GLY A 33 4.31 -10.63 5.53
N GLN A 34 3.52 -10.11 6.47
CA GLN A 34 2.13 -10.53 6.70
C GLN A 34 1.16 -9.35 6.72
N SER A 35 1.49 -8.31 7.47
CA SER A 35 0.62 -7.14 7.69
C SER A 35 1.38 -5.82 7.81
N ASP A 36 2.65 -5.75 7.41
CA ASP A 36 3.41 -4.49 7.30
C ASP A 36 2.79 -3.48 6.31
N CYS A 37 3.44 -2.33 6.10
CA CYS A 37 2.91 -1.26 5.26
C CYS A 37 2.65 -1.70 3.81
N LEU A 38 3.57 -2.45 3.18
CA LEU A 38 3.40 -2.96 1.81
C LEU A 38 2.28 -3.99 1.74
N MET A 39 2.24 -4.92 2.70
CA MET A 39 1.19 -5.94 2.76
C MET A 39 -0.19 -5.34 3.01
N THR A 40 -0.27 -4.31 3.85
CA THR A 40 -1.52 -3.59 4.15
C THR A 40 -1.99 -2.75 2.97
N ALA A 41 -1.08 -2.04 2.28
CA ALA A 41 -1.41 -1.29 1.06
C ALA A 41 -1.91 -2.24 -0.04
N ALA A 42 -1.25 -3.38 -0.23
CA ALA A 42 -1.66 -4.40 -1.18
C ALA A 42 -3.01 -5.03 -0.85
N ALA A 43 -3.32 -5.25 0.43
CA ALA A 43 -4.65 -5.69 0.85
C ALA A 43 -5.73 -4.65 0.49
N GLY A 44 -5.41 -3.35 0.59
CA GLY A 44 -6.29 -2.27 0.11
C GLY A 44 -6.54 -2.36 -1.40
N ILE A 45 -5.48 -2.57 -2.19
CA ILE A 45 -5.57 -2.76 -3.65
C ILE A 45 -6.39 -4.00 -3.99
N GLU A 46 -6.16 -5.12 -3.29
CA GLU A 46 -6.90 -6.36 -3.47
C GLU A 46 -8.38 -6.20 -3.10
N ALA A 47 -8.69 -5.48 -2.03
CA ALA A 47 -10.07 -5.17 -1.66
C ALA A 47 -10.76 -4.34 -2.75
N VAL A 48 -10.03 -3.42 -3.40
CA VAL A 48 -10.58 -2.55 -4.44
C VAL A 48 -10.75 -3.26 -5.79
N THR A 49 -9.80 -4.12 -6.15
CA THR A 49 -9.66 -4.63 -7.53
C THR A 49 -9.83 -6.14 -7.65
N GLY A 50 -9.78 -6.87 -6.54
CA GLY A 50 -9.70 -8.33 -6.51
C GLY A 50 -8.34 -8.90 -6.87
N VAL A 51 -7.32 -8.07 -7.08
CA VAL A 51 -5.98 -8.49 -7.52
C VAL A 51 -4.98 -8.39 -6.35
N ASP A 52 -4.43 -9.53 -5.96
CA ASP A 52 -3.30 -9.60 -5.01
C ASP A 52 -1.98 -9.29 -5.73
N ILE A 53 -1.62 -8.01 -5.80
CA ILE A 53 -0.38 -7.57 -6.46
C ILE A 53 0.88 -8.06 -5.73
N MET A 54 0.79 -8.33 -4.42
CA MET A 54 1.94 -8.77 -3.62
C MET A 54 2.15 -10.28 -3.63
N LYS A 55 1.34 -11.05 -4.37
CA LYS A 55 1.51 -12.50 -4.54
C LYS A 55 2.96 -12.93 -4.82
N PRO A 56 3.76 -12.24 -5.66
CA PRO A 56 5.16 -12.62 -5.91
C PRO A 56 6.12 -12.41 -4.72
N TRP A 57 5.69 -11.67 -3.69
CA TRP A 57 6.49 -11.27 -2.53
C TRP A 57 6.01 -11.90 -1.21
N ARG A 58 4.76 -12.40 -1.15
CA ARG A 58 4.23 -13.09 0.04
C ARG A 58 5.14 -14.24 0.47
N GLY A 59 5.45 -14.28 1.77
CA GLY A 59 6.33 -15.29 2.37
C GLY A 59 7.83 -15.16 2.04
N ARG A 60 8.25 -14.14 1.28
CA ARG A 60 9.67 -13.98 0.87
C ARG A 60 10.50 -13.13 1.84
N TYR A 61 9.88 -12.52 2.83
CA TYR A 61 10.56 -11.82 3.92
C TYR A 61 9.74 -11.91 5.21
N LYS A 62 10.42 -11.67 6.34
CA LYS A 62 9.83 -11.71 7.69
C LYS A 62 10.43 -10.68 8.65
N SER A 63 11.18 -9.72 8.10
CA SER A 63 11.83 -8.62 8.82
C SER A 63 12.01 -7.43 7.91
N GLU A 64 12.20 -6.25 8.49
CA GLU A 64 12.51 -5.00 7.79
C GLU A 64 13.71 -5.16 6.83
N ALA A 65 14.84 -5.66 7.34
CA ALA A 65 16.04 -5.90 6.54
C ALA A 65 15.78 -6.88 5.39
N GLY A 66 14.90 -7.87 5.61
CA GLY A 66 14.46 -8.80 4.57
C GLY A 66 13.63 -8.13 3.48
N ALA A 67 12.69 -7.26 3.88
CA ALA A 67 11.89 -6.46 2.95
C ALA A 67 12.79 -5.53 2.12
N ALA A 68 13.69 -4.79 2.77
CA ALA A 68 14.62 -3.89 2.12
C ALA A 68 15.54 -4.61 1.12
N ARG A 69 16.04 -5.81 1.47
CA ARG A 69 16.83 -6.64 0.56
C ARG A 69 16.01 -7.10 -0.65
N LEU A 70 14.75 -7.48 -0.44
CA LEU A 70 13.84 -7.88 -1.52
C LEU A 70 13.56 -6.71 -2.47
N MET A 71 13.24 -5.52 -1.94
CA MET A 71 13.04 -4.31 -2.75
C MET A 71 14.25 -4.02 -3.63
N ARG A 72 15.46 -3.99 -3.05
CA ARG A 72 16.69 -3.74 -3.81
C ARG A 72 16.95 -4.78 -4.90
N LYS A 73 16.63 -6.06 -4.64
CA LYS A 73 16.76 -7.13 -5.64
C LYS A 73 15.86 -6.87 -6.86
N GLU A 74 14.71 -6.26 -6.66
CA GLU A 74 13.77 -5.88 -7.71
C GLU A 74 14.02 -4.46 -8.26
N GLY A 75 15.14 -3.82 -7.89
CA GLY A 75 15.52 -2.49 -8.37
C GLY A 75 14.78 -1.33 -7.73
N CYS A 76 14.18 -1.53 -6.55
CA CYS A 76 13.46 -0.50 -5.78
C CYS A 76 14.28 -0.08 -4.55
N GLU A 77 14.35 1.23 -4.29
CA GLU A 77 15.01 1.77 -3.10
C GLU A 77 14.02 2.11 -1.99
N SER A 78 12.74 2.30 -2.35
CA SER A 78 11.68 2.72 -1.44
C SER A 78 10.35 2.03 -1.73
N VAL A 79 9.40 2.10 -0.79
CA VAL A 79 8.01 1.67 -1.02
C VAL A 79 7.31 2.48 -2.12
N GLU A 80 7.77 3.70 -2.37
CA GLU A 80 7.30 4.54 -3.48
C GLU A 80 7.69 3.93 -4.83
N ASP A 81 8.94 3.48 -4.97
CA ASP A 81 9.40 2.76 -6.16
C ASP A 81 8.64 1.45 -6.34
N VAL A 82 8.30 0.76 -5.25
CA VAL A 82 7.51 -0.47 -5.34
C VAL A 82 6.13 -0.19 -5.95
N LEU A 83 5.43 0.84 -5.48
CA LEU A 83 4.11 1.19 -6.02
C LEU A 83 4.18 1.76 -7.44
N GLY A 84 5.04 2.74 -7.69
CA GLY A 84 5.10 3.46 -8.96
C GLY A 84 5.92 2.75 -10.04
N THR A 85 7.05 2.13 -9.69
CA THR A 85 7.98 1.53 -10.67
C THR A 85 7.80 0.02 -10.81
N PHE A 86 7.78 -0.73 -9.70
CA PHE A 86 7.67 -2.20 -9.76
C PHE A 86 6.25 -2.64 -10.15
N PHE A 87 5.22 -2.07 -9.51
CA PHE A 87 3.82 -2.34 -9.85
C PHE A 87 3.27 -1.45 -10.96
N GLY A 88 3.93 -0.34 -11.27
CA GLY A 88 3.53 0.53 -12.37
C GLY A 88 2.20 1.27 -12.13
N LEU A 89 1.85 1.55 -10.87
CA LEU A 89 0.62 2.26 -10.57
C LEU A 89 0.68 3.72 -11.08
N PRO A 90 -0.35 4.23 -11.74
CA PRO A 90 -0.36 5.62 -12.23
C PRO A 90 -0.36 6.60 -11.07
N GLU A 91 0.56 7.57 -11.06
CA GLU A 91 0.55 8.65 -10.08
C GLU A 91 -0.71 9.53 -10.27
N VAL A 92 -1.27 9.99 -9.16
CA VAL A 92 -2.36 10.97 -9.11
C VAL A 92 -1.97 12.09 -8.16
N GLY A 93 -2.42 13.32 -8.44
CA GLY A 93 -2.23 14.43 -7.51
C GLY A 93 -2.76 14.06 -6.13
N ARG A 94 -1.92 14.19 -5.09
CA ARG A 94 -2.24 13.72 -3.72
C ARG A 94 -3.58 14.21 -3.16
N LEU A 95 -4.05 15.40 -3.55
CA LEU A 95 -5.34 15.97 -3.13
C LEU A 95 -6.52 15.56 -4.03
N LEU A 96 -6.24 14.92 -5.16
CA LEU A 96 -7.22 14.32 -6.07
C LEU A 96 -7.36 12.81 -5.83
N ALA A 97 -6.45 12.21 -5.07
CA ALA A 97 -6.52 10.81 -4.68
C ALA A 97 -7.83 10.54 -3.91
N MET A 98 -8.47 9.43 -4.26
CA MET A 98 -9.79 9.07 -3.78
C MET A 98 -9.71 7.88 -2.82
N ARG A 99 -10.81 7.62 -2.11
CA ARG A 99 -10.94 6.41 -1.31
C ARG A 99 -10.64 5.16 -2.17
N GLY A 100 -9.77 4.29 -1.66
CA GLY A 100 -9.23 3.13 -2.37
C GLY A 100 -7.90 3.35 -3.10
N ASP A 101 -7.48 4.60 -3.35
CA ASP A 101 -6.15 4.88 -3.87
C ASP A 101 -5.09 4.67 -2.78
N VAL A 102 -3.87 4.35 -3.22
CA VAL A 102 -2.71 4.14 -2.34
C VAL A 102 -1.77 5.33 -2.37
N GLY A 103 -0.87 5.40 -1.41
CA GLY A 103 0.12 6.46 -1.39
C GLY A 103 1.27 6.19 -0.45
N VAL A 104 2.09 7.21 -0.29
CA VAL A 104 3.29 7.20 0.55
C VAL A 104 3.26 8.42 1.45
N VAL A 105 3.70 8.24 2.69
CA VAL A 105 3.94 9.30 3.68
C VAL A 105 5.35 9.17 4.22
N GLU A 106 5.88 10.26 4.76
CA GLU A 106 7.09 10.23 5.57
C GLU A 106 6.72 10.17 7.06
N SER A 107 7.33 9.23 7.78
CA SER A 107 7.12 9.08 9.23
C SER A 107 8.45 8.68 9.88
N GLY A 108 8.94 9.52 10.81
CA GLY A 108 10.20 9.24 11.51
C GLY A 108 11.43 9.12 10.58
N GLY A 109 11.44 9.84 9.46
CA GLY A 109 12.51 9.77 8.45
C GLY A 109 12.47 8.52 7.56
N GLN A 110 11.39 7.74 7.62
CA GLN A 110 11.16 6.57 6.77
C GLN A 110 9.93 6.78 5.88
N LEU A 111 9.96 6.22 4.66
CA LEU A 111 8.81 6.21 3.77
C LEU A 111 7.91 5.00 4.09
N CYS A 112 6.65 5.27 4.39
CA CYS A 112 5.64 4.27 4.66
C CYS A 112 4.52 4.39 3.62
N CYS A 113 3.95 3.26 3.20
CA CYS A 113 2.80 3.25 2.30
C CYS A 113 1.52 2.82 2.99
N GLY A 114 0.39 3.18 2.36
CA GLY A 114 -0.94 2.95 2.89
C GLY A 114 -2.01 3.21 1.83
N PHE A 115 -3.26 3.29 2.27
CA PHE A 115 -4.40 3.55 1.39
C PHE A 115 -5.39 4.53 2.01
N ILE A 116 -6.12 5.24 1.15
CA ILE A 116 -7.17 6.17 1.57
C ILE A 116 -8.44 5.39 1.88
N CYS A 117 -8.96 5.53 3.10
CA CYS A 117 -10.24 4.97 3.53
C CYS A 117 -11.21 6.06 4.00
N ASP A 118 -12.36 5.64 4.51
CA ASP A 118 -13.41 6.50 5.09
C ASP A 118 -12.94 7.25 6.35
N ARG A 119 -11.84 6.81 6.96
CA ARG A 119 -11.26 7.39 8.19
C ARG A 119 -10.02 8.25 7.95
N GLY A 120 -9.59 8.40 6.70
CA GLY A 120 -8.35 9.11 6.32
C GLY A 120 -7.34 8.20 5.61
N PHE A 121 -6.06 8.56 5.64
CA PHE A 121 -4.99 7.75 5.05
C PHE A 121 -4.46 6.75 6.09
N LEU A 122 -4.76 5.47 5.88
CA LEU A 122 -4.42 4.39 6.80
C LEU A 122 -3.05 3.82 6.45
N VAL A 123 -2.15 3.84 7.43
CA VAL A 123 -0.79 3.28 7.33
C VAL A 123 -0.55 2.31 8.47
N ARG A 124 0.00 1.14 8.17
CA ARG A 124 0.52 0.24 9.21
C ARG A 124 1.96 0.60 9.56
N THR A 125 2.27 0.62 10.86
CA THR A 125 3.60 0.85 11.41
C THR A 125 4.01 -0.32 12.31
N GLU A 126 5.26 -0.32 12.78
CA GLU A 126 5.75 -1.28 13.79
C GLU A 126 5.15 -1.06 15.19
N THR A 127 4.48 0.06 15.41
CA THR A 127 3.85 0.40 16.70
C THR A 127 2.33 0.25 16.67
N GLY A 128 1.73 0.04 15.49
CA GLY A 128 0.29 -0.07 15.35
C GLY A 128 -0.19 0.31 13.97
N ARG A 129 -1.33 1.01 13.91
CA ARG A 129 -1.78 1.74 12.73
C ARG A 129 -1.94 3.21 13.04
N ILE A 130 -1.69 4.05 12.04
CA ILE A 130 -1.97 5.48 12.10
C ILE A 130 -2.99 5.84 11.02
N LEU A 131 -3.80 6.86 11.33
CA LEU A 131 -4.68 7.52 10.37
C LEU A 131 -4.19 8.94 10.21
N LEU A 132 -3.83 9.31 8.99
CA LEU A 132 -3.28 10.62 8.67
C LEU A 132 -4.26 11.42 7.80
N PRO A 133 -4.25 12.76 7.87
CA PRO A 133 -4.98 13.58 6.93
C PRO A 133 -4.38 13.42 5.52
N GLN A 134 -5.20 13.58 4.48
CA GLN A 134 -4.76 13.50 3.08
C GLN A 134 -3.64 14.51 2.75
N THR A 135 -3.59 15.63 3.48
CA THR A 135 -2.53 16.64 3.36
C THR A 135 -1.14 16.15 3.82
N ALA A 136 -1.05 15.04 4.53
CA ALA A 136 0.21 14.40 4.92
C ALA A 136 0.78 13.46 3.85
N ILE A 137 -0.03 13.07 2.86
CA ILE A 137 0.42 12.21 1.75
C ILE A 137 1.51 12.95 0.96
N LYS A 138 2.65 12.28 0.75
CA LYS A 138 3.75 12.74 -0.10
C LYS A 138 3.41 12.51 -1.57
N THR A 139 3.11 11.25 -1.91
CA THR A 139 2.81 10.79 -3.28
C THR A 139 1.62 9.85 -3.25
N ALA A 140 0.75 9.89 -4.27
CA ALA A 140 -0.43 9.04 -4.36
C ALA A 140 -0.51 8.34 -5.73
N PHE A 141 -1.08 7.15 -5.75
CA PHE A 141 -1.24 6.34 -6.95
C PHE A 141 -2.68 5.85 -7.09
N LYS A 142 -3.20 5.97 -8.30
CA LYS A 142 -4.55 5.55 -8.65
C LYS A 142 -4.67 4.04 -8.65
N VAL A 143 -5.75 3.54 -8.05
CA VAL A 143 -6.11 2.11 -8.04
C VAL A 143 -7.44 1.92 -8.75
N GLY A 144 -7.39 1.55 -10.03
CA GLY A 144 -8.57 1.40 -10.90
C GLY A 144 -9.27 2.71 -11.25
#